data_AF-Q5K8D1-F1
#
_entry.id   AF-Q5K8D1-F1
#
_cell.length_a   1.000
_cell.length_b   1.000
_cell.length_c   1.000
_cell.angle_alpha   90.00
_cell.angle_beta   90.00
_cell.angle_gamma   90.00
#
_symmetry.space_group_name_H-M   'P 1'
#
loop_
_entity.id
_entity.type
_entity.pdbx_description
1 polymer ?
#
loop_
_entity_poly.entity_id
_entity_poly.type
_entity_poly.pdbx_seq_one_letter_code
_entity_poly.pdbx_strand_id
1 'polypeptide(L)'
;MPESRQVIAPSPLFILPSYSSMGSPSKCLLQPPITPIPVLPQTQTDPAVPFRSSVDRLNSATPLLPKKEGSFFHDLRRGHWHFPWRRHRSVKCSTHYNGHARLQGCVWLLWKLMLAVLIGIFLYWWGWQDARDQRLTLFNQLEQLPISINTTISTKGVTKIWANSHNDEMQGKGALTLALKQGFGYIEIDTHLDASSLRNSSLTLLTGHDISDLNSNRTVKDLYLDPLLAILDAHNQGWTPGGEKNWTGVYEDDPREEVTLFFDIKSDGDATWPYLEAALEPFLSKGYLTTYNTTSNTLTPGPLTVVGTGNTPLHRVYYSSLRYIFYDAPLLELYQPYTLPASQYGPETTIYWHPTISPIASAKFPLQSYLALGPGSRGGGINPFSCNLKLTSAIAKQMGIQSRWWGVLHKPGWARRILWEMVWESGAGVMNADELEDMGNWLRAHEGKERSLKC
;
A
#
# COMPACT_ATOMS: atom_id res chain seq x y z
N MET A 1 -2.81 31.10 -62.71
CA MET A 1 -3.74 30.65 -63.77
C MET A 1 -2.94 30.41 -65.05
N PRO A 2 -3.22 29.40 -65.89
CA PRO A 2 -4.18 28.28 -65.80
C PRO A 2 -3.47 26.94 -65.46
N GLU A 3 -4.02 25.94 -64.77
CA GLU A 3 -5.13 25.00 -65.04
C GLU A 3 -4.99 24.09 -66.28
N SER A 4 -4.61 22.83 -66.04
CA SER A 4 -5.22 21.64 -66.67
C SER A 4 -5.02 20.41 -65.77
N ARG A 5 -6.13 19.67 -65.57
CA ARG A 5 -6.27 18.50 -64.70
C ARG A 5 -5.86 17.21 -65.41
N GLN A 6 -5.22 16.28 -64.69
CA GLN A 6 -5.43 14.85 -64.87
C GLN A 6 -5.55 14.13 -63.52
N VAL A 7 -6.58 13.29 -63.45
CA VAL A 7 -7.02 12.41 -62.37
C VAL A 7 -6.51 11.01 -62.69
N ILE A 8 -6.07 10.21 -61.70
CA ILE A 8 -6.27 8.74 -61.62
C ILE A 8 -5.96 8.23 -60.19
N ALA A 9 -7.00 7.61 -59.61
CA ALA A 9 -7.10 6.49 -58.65
C ALA A 9 -6.41 6.48 -57.25
N PRO A 10 -7.23 6.28 -56.20
CA PRO A 10 -6.86 5.45 -55.04
C PRO A 10 -7.87 4.31 -54.81
N SER A 11 -7.41 3.14 -54.35
CA SER A 11 -8.16 2.12 -53.58
C SER A 11 -7.27 0.88 -53.29
N PRO A 12 -7.57 0.00 -52.30
CA PRO A 12 -8.80 -0.05 -51.49
C PRO A 12 -8.61 -0.17 -49.96
N LEU A 13 -9.63 0.34 -49.26
CA LEU A 13 -10.04 -0.10 -47.92
C LEU A 13 -10.47 -1.58 -47.95
N PHE A 14 -10.09 -2.35 -46.94
CA PHE A 14 -10.70 -3.65 -46.66
C PHE A 14 -11.86 -3.53 -45.66
N ILE A 15 -12.94 -4.17 -46.06
CA ILE A 15 -14.29 -4.19 -45.48
C ILE A 15 -14.41 -5.42 -44.54
N LEU A 16 -15.05 -5.21 -43.39
CA LEU A 16 -15.56 -6.26 -42.50
C LEU A 16 -16.73 -7.02 -43.16
N PRO A 17 -16.84 -8.35 -43.03
CA PRO A 17 -17.99 -9.08 -43.55
C PRO A 17 -19.20 -8.95 -42.63
N SER A 18 -20.32 -8.57 -43.24
CA SER A 18 -21.67 -8.70 -42.71
C SER A 18 -22.21 -10.12 -42.93
N TYR A 19 -22.95 -10.64 -41.95
CA TYR A 19 -23.95 -11.69 -42.18
C TYR A 19 -25.28 -11.25 -41.55
N SER A 20 -26.33 -11.40 -42.34
CA SER A 20 -27.69 -10.93 -42.13
C SER A 20 -28.63 -12.01 -41.58
N SER A 21 -29.47 -11.61 -40.60
CA SER A 21 -30.86 -12.04 -40.31
C SER A 21 -31.13 -13.54 -40.03
N MET A 22 -32.02 -13.97 -39.12
CA MET A 22 -33.34 -13.47 -38.72
C MET A 22 -33.66 -13.92 -37.28
N GLY A 23 -34.46 -13.13 -36.56
CA GLY A 23 -35.13 -13.57 -35.32
C GLY A 23 -35.43 -12.45 -34.32
N SER A 24 -36.54 -11.74 -34.52
CA SER A 24 -37.22 -10.86 -33.56
C SER A 24 -38.67 -11.41 -33.45
N PRO A 25 -39.45 -11.27 -32.35
CA PRO A 25 -39.53 -10.12 -31.44
C PRO A 25 -39.53 -10.49 -29.93
N SER A 26 -39.19 -9.60 -28.99
CA SER A 26 -40.15 -8.64 -28.43
C SER A 26 -39.49 -7.65 -27.46
N LYS A 27 -39.95 -6.40 -27.58
CA LYS A 27 -39.71 -5.16 -26.82
C LYS A 27 -39.58 -5.31 -25.28
N CYS A 28 -38.63 -4.56 -24.69
CA CYS A 28 -38.88 -3.57 -23.62
C CYS A 28 -37.58 -2.82 -23.29
N LEU A 29 -37.40 -1.63 -23.85
CA LEU A 29 -36.42 -0.63 -23.41
C LEU A 29 -37.18 0.44 -22.61
N LEU A 30 -36.82 0.60 -21.34
CA LEU A 30 -37.21 1.75 -20.52
C LEU A 30 -35.97 2.62 -20.33
N GLN A 31 -35.95 3.78 -20.98
CA GLN A 31 -35.05 4.89 -20.65
C GLN A 31 -35.63 5.67 -19.46
N PRO A 32 -34.81 6.13 -18.50
CA PRO A 32 -35.28 7.04 -17.46
C PRO A 32 -35.36 8.50 -18.00
N PRO A 33 -36.32 9.31 -17.51
CA PRO A 33 -36.52 10.67 -17.97
C PRO A 33 -35.51 11.66 -17.37
N ILE A 34 -35.07 12.59 -18.21
CA ILE A 34 -34.26 13.76 -17.87
C ILE A 34 -35.18 14.81 -17.21
N THR A 35 -34.93 15.15 -15.94
CA THR A 35 -35.57 16.27 -15.25
C THR A 35 -34.66 17.52 -15.27
N PRO A 36 -35.22 18.73 -15.48
CA PRO A 36 -34.45 19.96 -15.57
C PRO A 36 -34.01 20.50 -14.20
N ILE A 37 -32.84 21.13 -14.21
CA ILE A 37 -32.10 21.76 -13.11
C ILE A 37 -32.88 22.96 -12.54
N PRO A 38 -33.08 23.07 -11.21
CA PRO A 38 -33.53 24.31 -10.58
C PRO A 38 -32.36 25.26 -10.27
N VAL A 39 -32.55 26.52 -10.64
CA VAL A 39 -31.69 27.67 -10.33
C VAL A 39 -31.75 27.98 -8.83
N LEU A 40 -30.59 28.14 -8.18
CA LEU A 40 -30.49 28.57 -6.77
C LEU A 40 -30.14 30.07 -6.68
N PRO A 41 -30.68 30.81 -5.68
CA PRO A 41 -30.41 32.23 -5.51
C PRO A 41 -29.08 32.49 -4.81
N GLN A 42 -28.47 33.63 -5.13
CA GLN A 42 -27.32 34.20 -4.45
C GLN A 42 -27.70 34.70 -3.05
N THR A 43 -26.88 34.39 -2.04
CA THR A 43 -26.83 35.18 -0.80
C THR A 43 -25.40 35.37 -0.28
N GLN A 44 -25.21 36.56 0.27
CA GLN A 44 -23.99 37.24 0.66
C GLN A 44 -23.24 36.64 1.86
N THR A 45 -21.95 36.97 1.87
CA THR A 45 -20.91 36.77 2.87
C THR A 45 -21.07 37.62 4.13
N ASP A 46 -20.64 37.10 5.30
CA ASP A 46 -19.90 37.85 6.34
C ASP A 46 -19.22 36.89 7.35
N PRO A 47 -18.20 37.34 8.14
CA PRO A 47 -17.01 36.53 8.39
C PRO A 47 -16.73 36.09 9.86
N ALA A 48 -15.86 35.07 9.95
CA ALA A 48 -14.84 34.76 10.98
C ALA A 48 -15.25 34.25 12.39
N VAL A 49 -14.78 33.03 12.75
CA VAL A 49 -13.99 32.66 13.97
C VAL A 49 -13.28 31.30 13.68
N PRO A 50 -12.00 31.07 14.07
CA PRO A 50 -11.27 29.86 13.69
C PRO A 50 -11.58 28.68 14.63
N PHE A 51 -12.04 27.57 14.07
CA PHE A 51 -12.15 26.30 14.80
C PHE A 51 -10.96 25.41 14.42
N ARG A 52 -10.14 25.09 15.42
CA ARG A 52 -9.00 24.19 15.32
C ARG A 52 -9.54 22.76 15.19
N SER A 53 -9.56 22.20 13.99
CA SER A 53 -9.97 20.81 13.78
C SER A 53 -8.81 19.85 14.10
N SER A 54 -9.12 18.83 14.88
CA SER A 54 -8.29 17.64 15.04
C SER A 54 -8.29 16.87 13.71
N VAL A 55 -7.12 16.71 13.10
CA VAL A 55 -6.94 15.88 11.90
C VAL A 55 -7.02 14.41 12.34
N ASP A 56 -8.01 13.69 11.83
CA ASP A 56 -8.10 12.24 12.01
C ASP A 56 -7.03 11.53 11.18
N ARG A 57 -6.26 10.67 11.86
CA ARG A 57 -5.19 9.86 11.29
C ARG A 57 -5.80 8.71 10.48
N LEU A 58 -5.76 8.79 9.15
CA LEU A 58 -6.29 7.72 8.30
C LEU A 58 -5.34 6.54 8.06
N ASN A 59 -4.05 6.62 8.42
CA ASN A 59 -3.10 5.51 8.18
C ASN A 59 -2.23 5.10 9.38
N SER A 60 -2.46 5.63 10.59
CA SER A 60 -1.75 5.13 11.78
C SER A 60 -2.54 3.99 12.43
N ALA A 61 -2.07 2.75 12.28
CA ALA A 61 -2.59 1.62 13.04
C ALA A 61 -2.13 1.69 14.51
N THR A 62 -2.74 2.56 15.31
CA THR A 62 -2.82 2.39 16.78
C THR A 62 -4.30 2.22 17.13
N PRO A 63 -4.74 1.11 17.75
CA PRO A 63 -6.12 0.98 18.16
C PRO A 63 -6.40 1.94 19.33
N LEU A 64 -7.02 3.08 19.03
CA LEU A 64 -7.69 3.88 20.04
C LEU A 64 -8.96 3.14 20.47
N LEU A 65 -8.87 2.41 21.57
CA LEU A 65 -10.04 1.88 22.26
C LEU A 65 -10.95 3.07 22.65
N PRO A 66 -12.27 3.02 22.37
CA PRO A 66 -13.17 4.07 22.82
C PRO A 66 -13.19 4.09 24.36
N LYS A 67 -12.84 5.23 24.96
CA LYS A 67 -13.13 5.53 26.36
C LYS A 67 -14.65 5.51 26.54
N LYS A 68 -15.19 4.38 26.99
CA LYS A 68 -16.50 4.35 27.64
C LYS A 68 -16.30 4.82 29.08
N GLU A 69 -16.64 6.07 29.34
CA GLU A 69 -16.94 6.52 30.70
C GLU A 69 -18.17 5.77 31.19
N GLY A 70 -18.01 5.00 32.27
CA GLY A 70 -19.07 4.17 32.80
C GLY A 70 -18.56 3.04 33.70
N SER A 71 -18.02 3.43 34.86
CA SER A 71 -18.04 2.69 36.13
C SER A 71 -18.28 1.17 36.07
N PHE A 72 -17.20 0.38 36.00
CA PHE A 72 -17.24 -1.07 36.33
C PHE A 72 -16.17 -1.48 37.36
N PHE A 73 -15.46 -0.52 37.96
CA PHE A 73 -14.49 -0.78 39.03
C PHE A 73 -14.83 0.03 40.28
N HIS A 74 -15.95 -0.31 40.91
CA HIS A 74 -16.18 0.06 42.30
C HIS A 74 -17.18 -0.91 42.95
N ASP A 75 -16.84 -2.20 43.06
CA ASP A 75 -17.35 -3.06 44.16
C ASP A 75 -16.70 -4.45 44.26
N LEU A 76 -15.36 -4.52 44.23
CA LEU A 76 -14.60 -5.73 44.62
C LEU A 76 -14.01 -5.61 46.02
N ARG A 77 -14.78 -5.04 46.96
CA ARG A 77 -14.52 -5.09 48.40
C ARG A 77 -15.83 -5.11 49.18
N ARG A 78 -16.47 -6.28 49.22
CA ARG A 78 -17.29 -6.81 50.34
C ARG A 78 -17.82 -8.16 49.90
N GLY A 79 -17.18 -9.23 50.37
CA GLY A 79 -17.68 -10.57 50.14
C GLY A 79 -18.96 -10.76 50.93
N HIS A 80 -20.08 -11.01 50.25
CA HIS A 80 -21.25 -11.76 50.73
C HIS A 80 -22.15 -12.06 49.52
N TRP A 81 -22.14 -13.30 49.03
CA TRP A 81 -23.12 -13.79 48.07
C TRP A 81 -24.18 -14.60 48.81
N HIS A 82 -25.41 -14.08 48.90
CA HIS A 82 -26.57 -14.88 49.30
C HIS A 82 -27.26 -15.45 48.06
N PHE A 83 -27.28 -16.78 47.95
CA PHE A 83 -28.16 -17.50 47.03
C PHE A 83 -29.44 -17.94 47.77
N PRO A 84 -30.64 -17.73 47.23
CA PRO A 84 -31.87 -18.20 47.86
C PRO A 84 -32.04 -19.71 47.64
N TRP A 85 -31.99 -20.47 48.73
CA TRP A 85 -32.32 -21.88 48.78
C TRP A 85 -33.85 -22.05 48.78
N ARG A 86 -34.44 -22.59 47.71
CA ARG A 86 -35.78 -23.20 47.75
C ARG A 86 -35.65 -24.72 47.64
N ARG A 87 -36.06 -25.40 48.72
CA ARG A 87 -36.28 -26.85 48.77
C ARG A 87 -37.46 -27.23 47.87
N HIS A 88 -37.26 -28.16 46.95
CA HIS A 88 -38.28 -29.16 46.64
C HIS A 88 -37.64 -30.55 46.51
N ARG A 89 -38.40 -31.53 47.01
CA ARG A 89 -38.00 -32.92 47.28
C ARG A 89 -37.81 -33.75 46.01
N SER A 90 -36.95 -34.74 46.19
CA SER A 90 -36.58 -35.90 45.37
C SER A 90 -37.55 -36.42 44.32
N VAL A 91 -36.99 -36.75 43.15
CA VAL A 91 -37.19 -38.05 42.51
C VAL A 91 -35.83 -38.60 42.11
N LYS A 92 -35.50 -39.81 42.58
CA LYS A 92 -34.34 -40.59 42.14
C LYS A 92 -34.59 -41.10 40.72
N CYS A 93 -33.68 -40.82 39.80
CA CYS A 93 -33.39 -41.72 38.69
C CYS A 93 -31.88 -41.65 38.42
N SER A 94 -31.22 -42.79 38.61
CA SER A 94 -29.84 -43.00 38.18
C SER A 94 -29.78 -42.98 36.65
N THR A 95 -28.80 -42.29 36.08
CA THR A 95 -27.75 -42.86 35.21
C THR A 95 -26.91 -41.74 34.58
N HIS A 96 -25.65 -42.09 34.31
CA HIS A 96 -24.66 -41.43 33.45
C HIS A 96 -23.85 -40.24 34.00
N TYR A 97 -22.68 -40.61 34.56
CA TYR A 97 -21.36 -40.12 34.12
C TYR A 97 -21.44 -39.17 32.89
N ASN A 98 -21.35 -37.85 33.08
CA ASN A 98 -20.99 -36.89 32.02
C ASN A 98 -20.71 -35.45 32.49
N GLY A 99 -20.62 -35.19 33.80
CA GLY A 99 -20.20 -33.86 34.32
C GLY A 99 -18.69 -33.64 34.25
N HIS A 100 -17.89 -34.66 34.58
CA HIS A 100 -16.43 -34.57 34.57
C HIS A 100 -15.83 -34.45 33.16
N ALA A 101 -16.42 -35.12 32.16
CA ALA A 101 -15.95 -35.06 30.77
C ALA A 101 -16.13 -33.66 30.15
N ARG A 102 -17.21 -32.93 30.51
CA ARG A 102 -17.46 -31.57 30.03
C ARG A 102 -16.52 -30.54 30.68
N LEU A 103 -16.25 -30.69 31.98
CA LEU A 103 -15.32 -29.79 32.68
C LEU A 103 -13.87 -30.02 32.24
N GLN A 104 -13.46 -31.29 32.06
CA GLN A 104 -12.16 -31.65 31.51
C GLN A 104 -12.00 -31.15 30.07
N GLY A 105 -13.04 -31.24 29.24
CA GLY A 105 -13.06 -30.69 27.89
C GLY A 105 -12.85 -29.17 27.86
N CYS A 106 -13.54 -28.42 28.74
CA CYS A 106 -13.38 -26.97 28.85
C CYS A 106 -11.98 -26.56 29.35
N VAL A 107 -11.44 -27.25 30.36
CA VAL A 107 -10.07 -27.01 30.87
C VAL A 107 -9.04 -27.30 29.78
N TRP A 108 -9.23 -28.38 29.02
CA TRP A 108 -8.33 -28.75 27.92
C TRP A 108 -8.39 -27.75 26.75
N LEU A 109 -9.58 -27.22 26.43
CA LEU A 109 -9.75 -26.16 25.43
C LEU A 109 -9.08 -24.85 25.86
N LEU A 110 -9.26 -24.44 27.13
CA LEU A 110 -8.59 -23.26 27.70
C LEU A 110 -7.07 -23.42 27.71
N TRP A 111 -6.57 -24.60 28.04
CA TRP A 111 -5.13 -24.89 28.04
C TRP A 111 -4.55 -24.82 26.62
N LYS A 112 -5.27 -25.33 25.61
CA LYS A 112 -4.90 -25.20 24.20
C LYS A 112 -4.88 -23.74 23.72
N LEU A 113 -5.87 -22.95 24.11
CA LEU A 113 -5.93 -21.52 23.78
C LEU A 113 -4.77 -20.75 24.42
N MET A 114 -4.49 -20.99 25.71
CA MET A 114 -3.35 -20.40 26.39
C MET A 114 -2.02 -20.82 25.74
N LEU A 115 -1.85 -22.09 25.42
CA LEU A 115 -0.65 -22.58 24.75
C LEU A 115 -0.48 -21.95 23.36
N ALA A 116 -1.55 -21.81 22.58
CA ALA A 116 -1.52 -21.15 21.28
C ALA A 116 -1.13 -19.66 21.40
N VAL A 117 -1.65 -18.95 22.40
CA VAL A 117 -1.26 -17.55 22.68
C VAL A 117 0.21 -17.46 23.09
N LEU A 118 0.69 -18.34 23.98
CA LEU A 118 2.08 -18.37 24.41
C LEU A 118 3.04 -18.70 23.27
N ILE A 119 2.68 -19.67 22.42
CA ILE A 119 3.43 -19.98 21.19
C ILE A 119 3.40 -18.79 20.25
N GLY A 120 2.27 -18.11 20.08
CA GLY A 120 2.16 -16.89 19.27
C GLY A 120 3.08 -15.77 19.76
N ILE A 121 3.10 -15.50 21.07
CA ILE A 121 3.99 -14.51 21.70
C ILE A 121 5.45 -14.93 21.52
N PHE A 122 5.78 -16.20 21.75
CA PHE A 122 7.13 -16.71 21.60
C PHE A 122 7.62 -16.63 20.15
N LEU A 123 6.80 -17.02 19.17
CA LEU A 123 7.14 -16.93 17.75
C LEU A 123 7.25 -15.48 17.28
N TYR A 124 6.41 -14.58 17.80
CA TYR A 124 6.52 -13.15 17.54
C TYR A 124 7.84 -12.59 18.08
N TRP A 125 8.16 -12.88 19.35
CA TRP A 125 9.40 -12.41 19.98
C TRP A 125 10.64 -13.00 19.31
N TRP A 126 10.65 -14.32 19.08
CA TRP A 126 11.75 -15.02 18.42
C TRP A 126 11.92 -14.55 16.97
N GLY A 127 10.82 -14.37 16.25
CA GLY A 127 10.83 -13.85 14.89
C GLY A 127 11.35 -12.41 14.81
N TRP A 128 10.94 -11.56 15.75
CA TRP A 128 11.41 -10.19 15.86
C TRP A 128 12.91 -10.11 16.18
N GLN A 129 13.37 -10.93 17.14
CA GLN A 129 14.77 -10.97 17.54
C GLN A 129 15.68 -11.50 16.43
N ASP A 130 15.29 -12.59 15.75
CA ASP A 130 16.07 -13.17 14.65
C ASP A 130 16.12 -12.26 13.42
N ALA A 131 14.99 -11.60 13.07
CA ALA A 131 14.98 -10.61 12.00
C ALA A 131 15.87 -9.40 12.35
N ARG A 132 15.90 -8.98 13.62
CA ARG A 132 16.83 -7.95 14.10
C ARG A 132 18.28 -8.42 13.98
N ASP A 133 18.60 -9.65 14.37
CA ASP A 133 19.97 -10.17 14.34
C ASP A 133 20.48 -10.38 12.90
N GLN A 134 19.62 -10.83 11.97
CA GLN A 134 19.92 -10.89 10.54
C GLN A 134 20.19 -9.50 9.97
N ARG A 135 19.35 -8.51 10.30
CA ARG A 135 19.58 -7.10 9.93
C ARG A 135 20.88 -6.56 10.52
N LEU A 136 21.19 -6.87 11.77
CA LEU A 136 22.45 -6.45 12.42
C LEU A 136 23.68 -7.10 11.75
N THR A 137 23.57 -8.36 11.33
CA THR A 137 24.67 -9.06 10.65
C THR A 137 24.91 -8.47 9.26
N LEU A 138 23.85 -8.24 8.49
CA LEU A 138 23.93 -7.57 7.20
C LEU A 138 24.43 -6.12 7.35
N PHE A 139 23.93 -5.40 8.36
CA PHE A 139 24.35 -4.05 8.71
C PHE A 139 25.85 -3.99 8.99
N ASN A 140 26.39 -4.90 9.82
CA ASN A 140 27.81 -4.96 10.11
C ASN A 140 28.67 -5.27 8.87
N GLN A 141 28.15 -6.06 7.93
CA GLN A 141 28.84 -6.35 6.66
C GLN A 141 28.82 -5.16 5.70
N LEU A 142 27.70 -4.44 5.62
CA LEU A 142 27.53 -3.28 4.75
C LEU A 142 28.17 -2.00 5.34
N GLU A 143 28.33 -1.90 6.66
CA GLU A 143 28.98 -0.78 7.33
C GLU A 143 30.50 -0.73 7.08
N GLN A 144 31.12 -1.87 6.76
CA GLN A 144 32.53 -1.94 6.39
C GLN A 144 32.82 -1.51 4.94
N LEU A 145 31.79 -1.34 4.11
CA LEU A 145 31.98 -0.75 2.79
C LEU A 145 32.10 0.77 2.96
N PRO A 146 33.20 1.40 2.51
CA PRO A 146 33.29 2.86 2.51
C PRO A 146 32.09 3.42 1.73
N ILE A 147 31.54 4.54 2.20
CA ILE A 147 30.58 5.34 1.44
C ILE A 147 31.35 5.95 0.26
N SER A 148 31.70 5.13 -0.74
CA SER A 148 31.72 5.65 -2.10
C SER A 148 30.27 5.67 -2.52
N ILE A 149 29.77 6.85 -2.88
CA ILE A 149 28.59 6.94 -3.75
C ILE A 149 29.05 6.26 -5.04
N ASN A 150 28.90 4.93 -5.11
CA ASN A 150 29.28 4.19 -6.28
C ASN A 150 28.19 4.54 -7.30
N THR A 151 28.44 5.59 -8.07
CA THR A 151 27.58 6.20 -9.10
C THR A 151 27.26 5.26 -10.27
N THR A 152 27.47 3.96 -10.08
CA THR A 152 27.41 2.90 -11.08
C THR A 152 26.76 1.66 -10.49
N ILE A 153 25.56 1.80 -9.91
CA ILE A 153 24.69 0.64 -9.70
C ILE A 153 24.22 0.20 -11.09
N SER A 154 24.95 -0.75 -11.69
CA SER A 154 24.49 -1.41 -12.92
C SER A 154 23.43 -2.45 -12.56
N THR A 155 22.32 -2.40 -13.29
CA THR A 155 21.17 -3.32 -13.18
C THR A 155 21.10 -4.26 -14.38
N LYS A 156 22.14 -4.29 -15.21
CA LYS A 156 22.27 -5.24 -16.31
C LYS A 156 22.16 -6.69 -15.81
N GLY A 157 21.32 -7.48 -16.47
CA GLY A 157 20.97 -8.84 -16.09
C GLY A 157 19.94 -8.93 -14.96
N VAL A 158 19.38 -7.81 -14.50
CA VAL A 158 18.35 -7.75 -13.45
C VAL A 158 17.01 -7.34 -14.06
N THR A 159 16.04 -8.26 -14.02
CA THR A 159 14.65 -8.00 -14.41
C THR A 159 13.86 -7.43 -13.24
N LYS A 160 13.02 -6.44 -13.52
CA LYS A 160 12.11 -5.88 -12.51
C LYS A 160 11.11 -6.92 -12.01
N ILE A 161 10.90 -6.98 -10.69
CA ILE A 161 9.88 -7.77 -10.02
C ILE A 161 8.80 -6.87 -9.42
N TRP A 162 7.57 -7.40 -9.38
CA TRP A 162 6.39 -6.72 -8.83
C TRP A 162 6.31 -6.90 -7.31
N ALA A 163 7.33 -6.39 -6.62
CA ALA A 163 7.42 -6.41 -5.17
C ALA A 163 7.89 -5.06 -4.61
N ASN A 164 7.43 -4.77 -3.40
CA ASN A 164 7.80 -3.64 -2.56
C ASN A 164 8.84 -4.05 -1.53
N SER A 165 9.96 -3.33 -1.54
CA SER A 165 10.95 -3.37 -0.47
C SER A 165 10.40 -2.53 0.66
N HIS A 166 9.80 -3.20 1.64
CA HIS A 166 9.09 -2.57 2.75
C HIS A 166 10.08 -2.12 3.81
N ASN A 167 9.89 -0.89 4.31
CA ASN A 167 10.82 -0.21 5.21
C ASN A 167 12.27 -0.40 4.74
N ASP A 168 12.53 -0.04 3.47
CA ASP A 168 13.78 -0.39 2.81
C ASP A 168 14.98 0.17 3.58
N GLU A 169 14.82 1.30 4.28
CA GLU A 169 15.89 1.87 5.09
C GLU A 169 16.35 0.93 6.22
N MET A 170 15.52 -0.03 6.64
CA MET A 170 15.92 -1.04 7.63
C MET A 170 16.92 -2.07 7.07
N GLN A 171 17.19 -2.09 5.75
CA GLN A 171 18.21 -2.93 5.12
C GLN A 171 19.63 -2.37 5.29
N GLY A 172 19.78 -1.15 5.82
CA GLY A 172 21.06 -0.52 6.12
C GLY A 172 21.54 0.45 5.04
N LYS A 173 22.84 0.79 5.04
CA LYS A 173 23.40 1.84 4.14
C LYS A 173 23.32 1.48 2.65
N GLY A 174 23.31 0.19 2.32
CA GLY A 174 23.22 -0.32 0.94
C GLY A 174 21.80 -0.65 0.49
N ALA A 175 20.77 -0.17 1.19
CA ALA A 175 19.37 -0.56 1.02
C ALA A 175 18.88 -0.45 -0.43
N LEU A 176 18.97 0.74 -1.03
CA LEU A 176 18.61 0.96 -2.43
C LEU A 176 19.35 0.00 -3.38
N THR A 177 20.66 -0.18 -3.18
CA THR A 177 21.45 -1.10 -4.03
C THR A 177 20.96 -2.53 -3.91
N LEU A 178 20.64 -2.99 -2.70
CA LEU A 178 20.11 -4.32 -2.46
C LEU A 178 18.75 -4.50 -3.14
N ALA A 179 17.82 -3.56 -2.96
CA ALA A 179 16.51 -3.58 -3.59
C ALA A 179 16.62 -3.65 -5.12
N LEU A 180 17.42 -2.76 -5.73
CA LEU A 180 17.62 -2.73 -7.17
C LEU A 180 18.29 -4.00 -7.71
N LYS A 181 19.32 -4.53 -7.03
CA LYS A 181 19.97 -5.79 -7.44
C LYS A 181 19.04 -7.00 -7.35
N GLN A 182 18.05 -6.96 -6.47
CA GLN A 182 17.03 -8.01 -6.37
C GLN A 182 15.86 -7.80 -7.33
N GLY A 183 15.82 -6.68 -8.05
CA GLY A 183 14.83 -6.35 -9.07
C GLY A 183 13.62 -5.59 -8.54
N PHE A 184 13.60 -5.13 -7.29
CA PHE A 184 12.40 -4.50 -6.71
C PHE A 184 11.92 -3.30 -7.53
N GLY A 185 10.68 -3.38 -8.04
CA GLY A 185 10.02 -2.28 -8.76
C GLY A 185 9.38 -1.25 -7.84
N TYR A 186 9.23 -1.55 -6.55
CA TYR A 186 8.62 -0.68 -5.55
C TYR A 186 9.54 -0.62 -4.33
N ILE A 187 9.75 0.57 -3.78
CA ILE A 187 10.65 0.81 -2.65
C ILE A 187 9.97 1.75 -1.68
N GLU A 188 9.80 1.34 -0.43
CA GLU A 188 9.16 2.11 0.63
C GLU A 188 10.20 2.70 1.58
N ILE A 189 10.06 3.99 1.83
CA ILE A 189 10.99 4.80 2.62
C ILE A 189 10.19 5.45 3.75
N ASP A 190 10.41 4.98 4.97
CA ASP A 190 9.82 5.58 6.16
C ASP A 190 10.44 6.96 6.41
N THR A 191 9.64 8.01 6.29
CA THR A 191 10.11 9.39 6.14
C THR A 191 9.65 10.28 7.29
N HIS A 192 10.62 10.96 7.91
CA HIS A 192 10.41 11.95 8.96
C HIS A 192 10.98 13.30 8.57
N LEU A 193 10.25 14.37 8.86
CA LEU A 193 10.81 15.72 8.90
C LEU A 193 11.68 15.88 10.16
N ASP A 194 12.93 16.32 10.00
CA ASP A 194 13.83 16.53 11.14
C ASP A 194 13.44 17.77 11.98
N ALA A 195 12.49 17.60 12.89
CA ALA A 195 12.11 18.65 13.84
C ALA A 195 13.14 18.87 14.98
N SER A 196 14.20 18.06 15.08
CA SER A 196 15.26 18.26 16.10
C SER A 196 16.15 19.46 15.74
N SER A 197 16.14 19.84 14.47
CA SER A 197 16.93 20.89 13.86
C SER A 197 16.27 22.27 13.91
N LEU A 198 15.37 22.55 14.86
CA LEU A 198 14.82 23.91 15.07
C LEU A 198 15.89 24.99 15.36
N ARG A 199 17.17 24.59 15.52
CA ARG A 199 18.34 25.48 15.67
C ARG A 199 19.25 25.54 14.43
N ASN A 200 19.00 24.76 13.38
CA ASN A 200 19.76 24.80 12.13
C ASN A 200 18.78 25.07 10.98
N SER A 201 19.05 26.08 10.16
CA SER A 201 18.11 26.62 9.16
C SER A 201 17.83 25.71 7.96
N SER A 202 18.34 24.48 7.94
CA SER A 202 18.07 23.49 6.89
C SER A 202 17.40 22.26 7.53
N LEU A 203 16.06 22.28 7.55
CA LEU A 203 15.26 21.09 7.85
C LEU A 203 15.44 20.09 6.69
N THR A 204 15.73 18.84 7.02
CA THR A 204 15.94 17.74 6.06
C THR A 204 14.96 16.60 6.32
N LEU A 205 14.81 15.73 5.32
CA LEU A 205 14.04 14.48 5.46
C LEU A 205 14.98 13.35 5.89
N LEU A 206 14.67 12.74 7.03
CA LEU A 206 15.37 11.57 7.57
C LEU A 206 14.60 10.30 7.29
N THR A 207 15.32 9.17 7.27
CA THR A 207 14.73 7.84 7.11
C THR A 207 14.69 7.09 8.44
N GLY A 208 13.57 6.42 8.76
CA GLY A 208 13.48 5.50 9.89
C GLY A 208 12.04 5.15 10.26
N HIS A 209 11.81 3.91 10.72
CA HIS A 209 10.47 3.42 11.07
C HIS A 209 9.94 4.07 12.35
N ASP A 210 10.77 4.11 13.38
CA ASP A 210 10.48 4.77 14.65
C ASP A 210 11.44 5.96 14.87
N ILE A 211 11.03 6.91 15.73
CA ILE A 211 11.85 8.07 16.10
C ILE A 211 13.24 7.64 16.63
N SER A 212 13.34 6.50 17.30
CA SER A 212 14.60 5.96 17.81
C SER A 212 15.57 5.48 16.72
N ASP A 213 15.08 5.23 15.52
CA ASP A 213 15.90 4.77 14.38
C ASP A 213 16.53 5.94 13.62
N LEU A 214 16.06 7.17 13.88
CA LEU A 214 16.52 8.36 13.19
C LEU A 214 17.98 8.66 13.48
N ASN A 215 18.70 8.99 12.42
CA ASN A 215 20.11 9.37 12.47
C ASN A 215 20.30 10.55 11.51
N SER A 216 20.91 11.63 11.98
CA SER A 216 21.14 12.85 11.18
C SER A 216 22.00 12.59 9.93
N ASN A 217 22.76 11.50 9.90
CA ASN A 217 23.58 11.09 8.76
C ASN A 217 22.85 10.12 7.80
N ARG A 218 21.56 9.86 8.03
CA ARG A 218 20.72 8.96 7.22
C ARG A 218 19.53 9.75 6.68
N THR A 219 19.81 10.59 5.69
CA THR A 219 18.78 11.38 5.02
C THR A 219 18.16 10.59 3.87
N VAL A 220 16.91 10.90 3.54
CA VAL A 220 16.22 10.40 2.34
C VAL A 220 17.03 10.73 1.09
N LYS A 221 17.64 11.93 1.07
CA LYS A 221 18.45 12.41 -0.04
C LYS A 221 19.65 11.52 -0.29
N ASP A 222 20.45 11.28 0.75
CA ASP A 222 21.73 10.57 0.62
C ASP A 222 21.55 9.07 0.36
N LEU A 223 20.54 8.44 0.99
CA LEU A 223 20.32 7.00 0.85
C LEU A 223 19.57 6.62 -0.43
N TYR A 224 18.70 7.51 -0.94
CA TYR A 224 17.78 7.18 -2.03
C TYR A 224 17.86 8.13 -3.21
N LEU A 225 17.59 9.42 -3.00
CA LEU A 225 17.36 10.35 -4.10
C LEU A 225 18.63 10.68 -4.89
N ASP A 226 19.75 10.97 -4.23
CA ASP A 226 21.01 11.28 -4.93
C ASP A 226 21.51 10.08 -5.74
N PRO A 227 21.57 8.86 -5.21
CA PRO A 227 21.95 7.69 -6.01
C PRO A 227 20.99 7.43 -7.18
N LEU A 228 19.67 7.55 -6.98
CA LEU A 228 18.70 7.37 -8.07
C LEU A 228 18.85 8.42 -9.15
N LEU A 229 19.03 9.68 -8.78
CA LEU A 229 19.26 10.77 -9.73
C LEU A 229 20.54 10.51 -10.54
N ALA A 230 21.61 10.08 -9.89
CA ALA A 230 22.87 9.74 -10.56
C ALA A 230 22.72 8.60 -11.57
N ILE A 231 21.95 7.54 -11.23
CA ILE A 231 21.64 6.44 -12.16
C ILE A 231 20.88 6.97 -13.38
N LEU A 232 19.81 7.73 -13.15
CA LEU A 232 18.97 8.24 -14.25
C LEU A 232 19.73 9.24 -15.13
N ASP A 233 20.55 10.11 -14.53
CA ASP A 233 21.41 11.04 -15.28
C ASP A 233 22.42 10.28 -16.15
N ALA A 234 23.02 9.21 -15.64
CA ALA A 234 23.93 8.37 -16.40
C ALA A 234 23.22 7.66 -17.57
N HIS A 235 22.00 7.15 -17.35
CA HIS A 235 21.22 6.44 -18.37
C HIS A 235 20.63 7.39 -19.45
N ASN A 236 20.45 8.67 -19.12
CA ASN A 236 19.73 9.63 -19.95
C ASN A 236 20.62 10.81 -20.41
N GLN A 237 21.92 10.57 -20.62
CA GLN A 237 22.82 11.60 -21.15
C GLN A 237 22.35 12.09 -22.53
N GLY A 238 22.11 13.40 -22.64
CA GLY A 238 21.62 14.03 -23.87
C GLY A 238 20.16 13.73 -24.20
N TRP A 239 19.39 13.15 -23.28
CA TRP A 239 17.94 13.08 -23.35
C TRP A 239 17.32 14.38 -22.80
N THR A 240 16.19 14.77 -23.37
CA THR A 240 15.40 15.93 -22.91
C THR A 240 13.91 15.57 -22.92
N PRO A 241 13.12 16.02 -21.93
CA PRO A 241 11.67 15.83 -21.93
C PRO A 241 11.02 16.36 -23.22
N GLY A 242 10.09 15.58 -23.78
CA GLY A 242 9.39 15.94 -25.02
C GLY A 242 10.21 15.83 -26.31
N GLY A 243 11.47 15.37 -26.24
CA GLY A 243 12.28 15.08 -27.42
C GLY A 243 11.90 13.77 -28.12
N GLU A 244 12.53 13.49 -29.26
CA GLU A 244 12.29 12.26 -30.05
C GLU A 244 12.77 10.97 -29.34
N LYS A 245 13.75 11.10 -28.43
CA LYS A 245 14.29 9.97 -27.67
C LYS A 245 13.40 9.66 -26.47
N ASN A 246 13.21 8.37 -26.22
CA ASN A 246 12.59 7.88 -24.99
C ASN A 246 13.58 7.95 -23.82
N TRP A 247 13.06 8.15 -22.60
CA TRP A 247 13.86 7.99 -21.38
C TRP A 247 14.20 6.52 -21.13
N THR A 248 15.31 6.29 -20.43
CA THR A 248 15.81 5.00 -19.94
C THR A 248 15.68 4.96 -18.42
N GLY A 249 14.96 3.96 -17.90
CA GLY A 249 14.68 3.77 -16.48
C GLY A 249 15.88 3.21 -15.70
N VAL A 250 15.62 2.78 -14.47
CA VAL A 250 16.66 2.26 -13.56
C VAL A 250 17.15 0.87 -13.98
N TYR A 251 16.27 0.03 -14.54
CA TYR A 251 16.61 -1.30 -15.04
C TYR A 251 17.09 -1.23 -16.50
N GLU A 252 18.37 -1.53 -16.72
CA GLU A 252 19.01 -1.39 -18.04
C GLU A 252 18.38 -2.31 -19.11
N ASP A 253 18.04 -3.54 -18.72
CA ASP A 253 17.46 -4.54 -19.64
C ASP A 253 15.94 -4.35 -19.83
N ASP A 254 15.30 -3.57 -18.95
CA ASP A 254 13.89 -3.18 -19.02
C ASP A 254 13.75 -1.63 -18.99
N PRO A 255 14.29 -0.91 -19.99
CA PRO A 255 14.55 0.52 -19.90
C PRO A 255 13.29 1.40 -19.85
N ARG A 256 12.10 0.83 -20.00
CA ARG A 256 10.81 1.54 -19.96
C ARG A 256 9.95 1.14 -18.77
N GLU A 257 10.46 0.26 -17.90
CA GLU A 257 9.80 -0.09 -16.67
C GLU A 257 10.05 0.97 -15.59
N GLU A 258 8.96 1.47 -15.01
CA GLU A 258 9.01 2.46 -13.94
C GLU A 258 9.41 1.82 -12.61
N VAL A 259 10.16 2.55 -11.80
CA VAL A 259 10.32 2.25 -10.37
C VAL A 259 9.41 3.17 -9.56
N THR A 260 8.68 2.62 -8.59
CA THR A 260 7.82 3.40 -7.71
C THR A 260 8.46 3.59 -6.35
N LEU A 261 8.50 4.84 -5.87
CA LEU A 261 8.92 5.17 -4.51
C LEU A 261 7.70 5.44 -3.64
N PHE A 262 7.57 4.72 -2.53
CA PHE A 262 6.63 5.04 -1.46
C PHE A 262 7.33 5.88 -0.40
N PHE A 263 6.79 7.08 -0.14
CA PHE A 263 7.17 7.86 1.03
C PHE A 263 6.12 7.65 2.12
N ASP A 264 6.43 6.79 3.09
CA ASP A 264 5.58 6.62 4.27
C ASP A 264 5.87 7.75 5.24
N ILE A 265 5.04 8.80 5.18
CA ILE A 265 5.23 9.98 6.01
C ILE A 265 4.82 9.66 7.45
N LYS A 266 5.80 9.52 8.33
CA LYS A 266 5.61 9.21 9.75
C LYS A 266 5.40 10.45 10.62
N SER A 267 5.98 11.58 10.22
CA SER A 267 5.79 12.89 10.86
C SER A 267 4.49 13.57 10.43
N ASP A 268 4.29 14.82 10.84
CA ASP A 268 3.14 15.62 10.39
C ASP A 268 3.17 15.82 8.87
N GLY A 269 2.09 15.42 8.19
CA GLY A 269 1.99 15.41 6.74
C GLY A 269 2.15 16.79 6.10
N ASP A 270 1.41 17.78 6.59
CA ASP A 270 1.42 19.14 6.04
C ASP A 270 2.75 19.85 6.27
N ALA A 271 3.41 19.61 7.40
CA ALA A 271 4.74 20.14 7.67
C ALA A 271 5.81 19.46 6.81
N THR A 272 5.70 18.16 6.56
CA THR A 272 6.68 17.37 5.79
C THR A 272 6.57 17.63 4.28
N TRP A 273 5.36 17.84 3.78
CA TRP A 273 5.05 17.98 2.34
C TRP A 273 5.97 18.94 1.56
N PRO A 274 6.17 20.21 1.95
CA PRO A 274 6.99 21.14 1.17
C PRO A 274 8.46 20.70 1.08
N TYR A 275 8.97 19.94 2.06
CA TYR A 275 10.33 19.40 2.02
C TYR A 275 10.43 18.19 1.08
N LEU A 276 9.37 17.40 0.98
CA LEU A 276 9.30 16.31 0.00
C LEU A 276 9.23 16.85 -1.42
N GLU A 277 8.40 17.85 -1.67
CA GLU A 277 8.35 18.54 -2.98
C GLU A 277 9.72 19.12 -3.36
N ALA A 278 10.38 19.83 -2.44
CA ALA A 278 11.71 20.38 -2.66
C ALA A 278 12.78 19.30 -2.93
N ALA A 279 12.69 18.14 -2.26
CA ALA A 279 13.62 17.03 -2.48
C ALA A 279 13.42 16.34 -3.85
N LEU A 280 12.20 16.38 -4.40
CA LEU A 280 11.85 15.76 -5.68
C LEU A 280 12.04 16.70 -6.89
N GLU A 281 12.18 18.00 -6.67
CA GLU A 281 12.34 19.01 -7.73
C GLU A 281 13.45 18.70 -8.75
N PRO A 282 14.64 18.16 -8.39
CA PRO A 282 15.64 17.77 -9.38
C PRO A 282 15.14 16.72 -10.38
N PHE A 283 14.27 15.80 -9.95
CA PHE A 283 13.66 14.81 -10.84
C PHE A 283 12.54 15.42 -11.68
N LEU A 284 11.73 16.29 -11.09
CA LEU A 284 10.63 16.97 -11.78
C LEU A 284 11.15 17.84 -12.92
N SER A 285 12.14 18.70 -12.63
CA SER A 285 12.76 19.61 -13.60
C SER A 285 13.44 18.88 -14.77
N LYS A 286 13.95 17.67 -14.53
CA LYS A 286 14.50 16.79 -15.56
C LYS A 286 13.46 15.95 -16.27
N GLY A 287 12.19 15.96 -15.85
CA GLY A 287 11.13 15.13 -16.43
C GLY A 287 11.26 13.63 -16.13
N TYR A 288 11.90 13.28 -15.01
CA TYR A 288 12.05 11.89 -14.56
C TYR A 288 10.86 11.36 -13.75
N LEU A 289 9.93 12.23 -13.36
CA LEU A 289 8.74 11.82 -12.61
C LEU A 289 7.57 11.55 -13.55
N THR A 290 6.79 10.52 -13.24
CA THR A 290 5.43 10.37 -13.75
C THR A 290 4.59 11.51 -13.20
N THR A 291 3.92 12.24 -14.09
CA THR A 291 3.11 13.41 -13.73
C THR A 291 1.71 13.32 -14.29
N TYR A 292 0.74 13.91 -13.60
CA TYR A 292 -0.62 14.07 -14.06
C TYR A 292 -1.03 15.53 -13.98
N ASN A 293 -1.30 16.13 -15.14
CA ASN A 293 -1.82 17.48 -15.24
C ASN A 293 -3.34 17.45 -15.15
N THR A 294 -3.90 18.01 -14.07
CA THR A 294 -5.34 17.96 -13.78
C THR A 294 -6.15 18.88 -14.69
N THR A 295 -5.54 19.96 -15.20
CA THR A 295 -6.16 20.90 -16.14
C THR A 295 -6.30 20.30 -17.53
N SER A 296 -5.27 19.62 -18.04
CA SER A 296 -5.30 18.99 -19.36
C SER A 296 -5.75 17.52 -19.35
N ASN A 297 -5.99 16.95 -18.18
CA ASN A 297 -6.32 15.54 -17.98
C ASN A 297 -5.30 14.59 -18.65
N THR A 298 -4.02 14.88 -18.47
CA THR A 298 -2.93 14.19 -19.17
C THR A 298 -1.98 13.54 -18.16
N LEU A 299 -1.80 12.22 -18.28
CA LEU A 299 -0.76 11.47 -17.57
C LEU A 299 0.47 11.36 -18.47
N THR A 300 1.62 11.78 -17.96
CA THR A 300 2.93 11.69 -18.63
C THR A 300 3.82 10.72 -17.84
N PRO A 301 4.09 9.51 -18.35
CA PRO A 301 4.96 8.53 -17.71
C PRO A 301 6.42 8.98 -17.63
N GLY A 302 7.04 8.79 -16.47
CA GLY A 302 8.48 8.97 -16.22
C GLY A 302 9.12 7.69 -15.67
N PRO A 303 10.46 7.61 -15.64
CA PRO A 303 11.16 6.46 -15.06
C PRO A 303 10.86 6.23 -13.57
N LEU A 304 10.42 7.26 -12.85
CA LEU A 304 10.01 7.16 -11.45
C LEU A 304 8.55 7.59 -11.25
N THR A 305 7.80 6.76 -10.54
CA THR A 305 6.48 7.12 -9.99
C THR A 305 6.61 7.35 -8.49
N VAL A 306 6.10 8.47 -7.98
CA VAL A 306 6.18 8.77 -6.54
C VAL A 306 4.79 8.68 -5.92
N VAL A 307 4.67 7.96 -4.82
CA VAL A 307 3.42 7.77 -4.10
C VAL A 307 3.66 8.10 -2.62
N GLY A 308 2.85 9.00 -2.06
CA GLY A 308 2.80 9.25 -0.63
C GLY A 308 1.88 8.26 0.08
N THR A 309 2.34 7.68 1.19
CA THR A 309 1.55 6.87 2.12
C THR A 309 1.68 7.41 3.55
N GLY A 310 1.17 6.72 4.55
CA GLY A 310 1.19 7.20 5.95
C GLY A 310 0.37 8.47 6.16
N ASN A 311 0.95 9.46 6.84
CA ASN A 311 0.32 10.77 7.09
C ASN A 311 0.30 11.70 5.87
N THR A 312 0.32 11.15 4.65
CA THR A 312 0.27 11.95 3.42
C THR A 312 -0.97 12.85 3.39
N PRO A 313 -0.81 14.18 3.22
CA PRO A 313 -1.92 15.13 3.18
C PRO A 313 -2.71 15.01 1.87
N LEU A 314 -3.77 14.21 1.87
CA LEU A 314 -4.60 13.93 0.69
C LEU A 314 -5.12 15.22 0.01
N HIS A 315 -5.44 16.27 0.77
CA HIS A 315 -5.86 17.56 0.19
C HIS A 315 -4.80 18.16 -0.72
N ARG A 316 -3.51 18.08 -0.38
CA ARG A 316 -2.44 18.60 -1.23
C ARG A 316 -2.27 17.77 -2.50
N VAL A 317 -2.40 16.45 -2.39
CA VAL A 317 -2.38 15.55 -3.57
C VAL A 317 -3.55 15.84 -4.50
N TYR A 318 -4.76 15.98 -3.94
CA TYR A 318 -5.99 16.15 -4.69
C TYR A 318 -6.02 17.49 -5.42
N TYR A 319 -5.75 18.60 -4.73
CA TYR A 319 -5.80 19.96 -5.31
C TYR A 319 -4.55 20.37 -6.09
N SER A 320 -3.52 19.53 -6.17
CA SER A 320 -2.36 19.82 -7.01
C SER A 320 -2.75 19.89 -8.49
N SER A 321 -2.40 21.00 -9.16
CA SER A 321 -2.63 21.19 -10.59
C SER A 321 -1.73 20.31 -11.46
N LEU A 322 -0.48 20.13 -11.01
CA LEU A 322 0.48 19.19 -11.58
C LEU A 322 0.86 18.18 -10.50
N ARG A 323 0.22 17.00 -10.54
CA ARG A 323 0.45 15.94 -9.57
C ARG A 323 1.64 15.09 -10.01
N TYR A 324 2.71 15.10 -9.22
CA TYR A 324 3.85 14.19 -9.38
C TYR A 324 4.11 13.34 -8.12
N ILE A 325 3.32 13.56 -7.06
CA ILE A 325 3.21 12.70 -5.89
C ILE A 325 1.75 12.20 -5.85
N PHE A 326 1.56 10.90 -6.09
CA PHE A 326 0.27 10.24 -6.04
C PHE A 326 -0.05 9.75 -4.61
N TYR A 327 -1.25 9.23 -4.37
CA TYR A 327 -1.72 8.81 -3.06
C TYR A 327 -1.91 7.30 -2.97
N ASP A 328 -1.44 6.67 -1.89
CA ASP A 328 -1.76 5.28 -1.55
C ASP A 328 -3.17 5.18 -0.96
N ALA A 329 -4.13 4.69 -1.75
CA ALA A 329 -5.53 4.63 -1.34
C ALA A 329 -5.80 3.51 -0.31
N PRO A 330 -6.83 3.63 0.54
CA PRO A 330 -7.23 2.56 1.45
C PRO A 330 -7.85 1.39 0.68
N LEU A 331 -7.11 0.28 0.54
CA LEU A 331 -7.53 -0.84 -0.31
C LEU A 331 -8.87 -1.48 0.09
N LEU A 332 -9.18 -1.53 1.39
CA LEU A 332 -10.44 -2.11 1.89
C LEU A 332 -11.66 -1.22 1.63
N GLU A 333 -11.43 0.07 1.39
CA GLU A 333 -12.47 1.09 1.18
C GLU A 333 -12.42 1.64 -0.25
N LEU A 334 -11.68 0.98 -1.15
CA LEU A 334 -11.38 1.49 -2.48
C LEU A 334 -12.62 1.76 -3.34
N TYR A 335 -13.71 1.04 -3.10
CA TYR A 335 -14.98 1.20 -3.81
C TYR A 335 -15.91 2.24 -3.18
N GLN A 336 -15.57 2.76 -1.99
CA GLN A 336 -16.33 3.77 -1.29
C GLN A 336 -15.86 5.16 -1.69
N PRO A 337 -16.76 6.11 -1.97
CA PRO A 337 -16.39 7.50 -2.12
C PRO A 337 -15.84 8.04 -0.79
N TYR A 338 -14.81 8.87 -0.86
CA TYR A 338 -14.23 9.54 0.30
C TYR A 338 -14.60 11.03 0.31
N THR A 339 -15.13 11.53 1.42
CA THR A 339 -15.39 12.97 1.60
C THR A 339 -14.10 13.65 2.06
N LEU A 340 -13.46 14.39 1.16
CA LEU A 340 -12.32 15.25 1.49
C LEU A 340 -12.84 16.56 2.11
N PRO A 341 -12.51 16.85 3.39
CA PRO A 341 -12.95 18.08 4.04
C PRO A 341 -12.40 19.33 3.37
N ALA A 342 -13.09 20.46 3.56
CA ALA A 342 -12.59 21.75 3.13
C ALA A 342 -11.23 22.06 3.79
N SER A 343 -10.31 22.65 3.02
CA SER A 343 -8.99 23.06 3.48
C SER A 343 -8.61 24.40 2.87
N GLN A 344 -7.45 24.93 3.23
CA GLN A 344 -6.90 26.12 2.57
C GLN A 344 -6.64 25.94 1.06
N TYR A 345 -6.62 24.70 0.57
CA TYR A 345 -6.36 24.37 -0.84
C TYR A 345 -7.64 24.24 -1.68
N GLY A 346 -8.80 24.09 -1.04
CA GLY A 346 -10.06 23.94 -1.77
C GLY A 346 -11.27 23.56 -0.90
N PRO A 347 -12.48 23.63 -1.49
CA PRO A 347 -13.74 23.34 -0.80
C PRO A 347 -13.94 21.84 -0.58
N GLU A 348 -14.73 21.46 0.43
CA GLU A 348 -15.12 20.06 0.65
C GLU A 348 -15.61 19.40 -0.64
N THR A 349 -15.16 18.17 -0.89
CA THR A 349 -15.51 17.45 -2.12
C THR A 349 -15.52 15.94 -1.89
N THR A 350 -16.19 15.22 -2.80
CA THR A 350 -16.21 13.75 -2.79
C THR A 350 -15.23 13.22 -3.81
N ILE A 351 -14.29 12.40 -3.36
CA ILE A 351 -13.27 11.74 -4.16
C ILE A 351 -13.74 10.33 -4.49
N TYR A 352 -13.62 9.97 -5.78
CA TYR A 352 -13.66 8.58 -6.23
C TYR A 352 -12.24 8.17 -6.59
N TRP A 353 -11.78 7.06 -6.04
CA TRP A 353 -10.43 6.56 -6.29
C TRP A 353 -10.24 6.20 -7.77
N HIS A 354 -9.15 6.68 -8.36
CA HIS A 354 -8.81 6.49 -9.77
C HIS A 354 -7.28 6.42 -9.91
N PRO A 355 -6.73 5.70 -10.91
CA PRO A 355 -5.27 5.57 -11.06
C PRO A 355 -4.51 6.89 -11.19
N THR A 356 -5.16 7.96 -11.66
CA THR A 356 -4.54 9.29 -11.79
C THR A 356 -4.39 10.04 -10.47
N ILE A 357 -5.06 9.60 -9.39
CA ILE A 357 -4.80 10.05 -8.02
C ILE A 357 -4.08 8.99 -7.21
N SER A 358 -4.45 7.72 -7.39
CA SER A 358 -3.99 6.58 -6.62
C SER A 358 -3.71 5.40 -7.54
N PRO A 359 -2.48 5.27 -8.09
CA PRO A 359 -2.10 4.12 -8.92
C PRO A 359 -1.96 2.83 -8.09
N ILE A 360 -1.91 2.96 -6.76
CA ILE A 360 -1.88 1.85 -5.82
C ILE A 360 -2.85 2.09 -4.66
N ALA A 361 -3.31 0.99 -4.08
CA ALA A 361 -4.05 0.95 -2.85
C ALA A 361 -3.51 -0.16 -1.94
N SER A 362 -3.31 0.16 -0.66
CA SER A 362 -2.70 -0.74 0.31
C SER A 362 -3.61 -1.05 1.48
N ALA A 363 -3.46 -2.24 2.07
CA ALA A 363 -4.05 -2.59 3.36
C ALA A 363 -3.12 -3.47 4.18
N LYS A 364 -3.28 -3.37 5.51
CA LYS A 364 -2.64 -4.30 6.43
C LYS A 364 -3.24 -5.69 6.26
N PHE A 365 -2.39 -6.70 6.20
CA PHE A 365 -2.80 -8.09 6.17
C PHE A 365 -3.54 -8.44 7.47
N PRO A 366 -4.78 -8.97 7.41
CA PRO A 366 -5.60 -9.12 8.61
C PRO A 366 -5.01 -10.14 9.59
N LEU A 367 -5.06 -9.84 10.90
CA LEU A 367 -4.54 -10.77 11.91
C LEU A 367 -5.33 -12.10 11.93
N GLN A 368 -6.62 -12.05 11.60
CA GLN A 368 -7.48 -13.23 11.51
C GLN A 368 -6.99 -14.21 10.43
N SER A 369 -6.26 -13.74 9.43
CA SER A 369 -5.74 -14.54 8.32
C SER A 369 -4.64 -15.51 8.75
N TYR A 370 -3.93 -15.21 9.83
CA TYR A 370 -2.96 -16.16 10.41
C TYR A 370 -3.65 -17.38 11.03
N LEU A 371 -4.90 -17.25 11.49
CA LEU A 371 -5.69 -18.36 11.99
C LEU A 371 -6.13 -19.30 10.85
N ALA A 372 -6.20 -18.80 9.62
CA ALA A 372 -6.46 -19.60 8.42
C ALA A 372 -5.27 -20.47 7.99
N LEU A 373 -4.13 -20.41 8.69
CA LEU A 373 -3.03 -21.37 8.52
C LEU A 373 -3.17 -22.62 9.42
N GLY A 374 -4.21 -22.67 10.28
CA GLY A 374 -4.42 -23.73 11.24
C GLY A 374 -4.87 -25.07 10.65
N PRO A 375 -4.77 -26.17 11.42
CA PRO A 375 -5.22 -27.50 10.98
C PRO A 375 -6.70 -27.47 10.59
N GLY A 376 -7.00 -27.80 9.33
CA GLY A 376 -8.35 -27.77 8.76
C GLY A 376 -8.54 -26.78 7.59
N SER A 377 -7.67 -25.78 7.44
CA SER A 377 -7.75 -24.81 6.35
C SER A 377 -7.26 -25.33 4.98
N ARG A 378 -6.49 -26.43 4.98
CA ARG A 378 -6.07 -27.15 3.76
C ARG A 378 -7.15 -28.07 3.20
N GLY A 379 -8.30 -28.19 3.88
CA GLY A 379 -9.39 -29.09 3.52
C GLY A 379 -10.31 -28.52 2.44
N GLY A 380 -9.78 -28.12 1.29
CA GLY A 380 -10.49 -27.98 0.00
C GLY A 380 -11.81 -27.20 -0.09
N GLY A 381 -12.25 -26.52 0.97
CA GLY A 381 -13.52 -25.79 1.05
C GLY A 381 -13.36 -24.30 0.77
N ILE A 382 -14.49 -23.63 0.55
CA ILE A 382 -14.57 -22.18 0.37
C ILE A 382 -13.99 -21.50 1.61
N ASN A 383 -12.91 -20.74 1.46
CA ASN A 383 -12.32 -19.96 2.54
C ASN A 383 -12.73 -18.50 2.33
N PRO A 384 -13.68 -17.96 3.12
CA PRO A 384 -14.15 -16.58 2.97
C PRO A 384 -13.03 -15.55 2.92
N PHE A 385 -11.92 -15.81 3.61
CA PHE A 385 -10.75 -14.95 3.57
C PHE A 385 -10.05 -14.97 2.21
N SER A 386 -9.81 -16.16 1.66
CA SER A 386 -9.26 -16.30 0.30
C SER A 386 -10.18 -15.68 -0.75
N CYS A 387 -11.51 -15.84 -0.62
CA CYS A 387 -12.47 -15.16 -1.49
C CYS A 387 -12.33 -13.64 -1.38
N ASN A 388 -12.23 -13.11 -0.16
CA ASN A 388 -12.12 -11.67 0.08
C ASN A 388 -10.82 -11.10 -0.46
N LEU A 389 -9.67 -11.75 -0.24
CA LEU A 389 -8.39 -11.33 -0.85
C LEU A 389 -8.51 -11.25 -2.37
N LYS A 390 -9.06 -12.31 -2.99
CA LYS A 390 -9.25 -12.39 -4.44
C LYS A 390 -10.19 -11.32 -4.96
N LEU A 391 -11.31 -11.09 -4.26
CA LEU A 391 -12.28 -10.05 -4.60
C LEU A 391 -11.67 -8.65 -4.48
N THR A 392 -10.97 -8.36 -3.39
CA THR A 392 -10.28 -7.07 -3.18
C THR A 392 -9.25 -6.80 -4.26
N SER A 393 -8.41 -7.80 -4.60
CA SER A 393 -7.45 -7.68 -5.70
C SER A 393 -8.13 -7.49 -7.05
N ALA A 394 -9.23 -8.19 -7.32
CA ALA A 394 -10.00 -8.05 -8.55
C ALA A 394 -10.66 -6.67 -8.69
N ILE A 395 -11.23 -6.12 -7.61
CA ILE A 395 -11.82 -4.77 -7.58
C ILE A 395 -10.74 -3.73 -7.90
N ALA A 396 -9.60 -3.78 -7.22
CA ALA A 396 -8.50 -2.85 -7.48
C ALA A 396 -8.04 -2.94 -8.95
N LYS A 397 -7.83 -4.16 -9.45
CA LYS A 397 -7.46 -4.41 -10.85
C LYS A 397 -8.49 -3.86 -11.85
N GLN A 398 -9.78 -4.02 -11.57
CA GLN A 398 -10.85 -3.48 -12.42
C GLN A 398 -10.84 -1.95 -12.47
N MET A 399 -10.42 -1.31 -11.37
CA MET A 399 -10.24 0.15 -11.29
C MET A 399 -8.91 0.62 -11.91
N GLY A 400 -8.06 -0.29 -12.40
CA GLY A 400 -6.71 0.03 -12.88
C GLY A 400 -5.71 0.38 -11.77
N ILE A 401 -6.03 0.03 -10.52
CA ILE A 401 -5.24 0.34 -9.33
C ILE A 401 -4.54 -0.93 -8.86
N GLN A 402 -3.25 -0.83 -8.56
CA GLN A 402 -2.50 -1.96 -8.00
C GLN A 402 -2.93 -2.20 -6.54
N SER A 403 -3.11 -3.47 -6.15
CA SER A 403 -3.38 -3.82 -4.75
C SER A 403 -2.11 -4.30 -4.07
N ARG A 404 -1.86 -3.85 -2.84
CA ARG A 404 -0.74 -4.27 -2.00
C ARG A 404 -1.20 -4.64 -0.60
N TRP A 405 -0.64 -5.71 -0.06
CA TRP A 405 -0.87 -6.14 1.32
C TRP A 405 0.44 -6.08 2.11
N TRP A 406 0.48 -5.31 3.19
CA TRP A 406 1.65 -5.20 4.08
C TRP A 406 1.42 -5.90 5.42
N GLY A 407 2.47 -6.11 6.20
CA GLY A 407 2.35 -6.72 7.53
C GLY A 407 2.08 -8.23 7.49
N VAL A 408 2.58 -8.91 6.45
CA VAL A 408 2.68 -10.38 6.40
C VAL A 408 3.75 -10.85 7.40
N LEU A 409 3.53 -11.99 8.05
CA LEU A 409 4.44 -12.54 9.05
C LEU A 409 5.85 -12.81 8.47
N HIS A 410 6.88 -12.35 9.18
CA HIS A 410 8.30 -12.58 8.84
C HIS A 410 8.76 -14.01 9.08
N LYS A 411 8.38 -14.59 10.23
CA LYS A 411 8.87 -15.89 10.72
C LYS A 411 7.75 -16.71 11.38
N PRO A 412 7.77 -18.05 11.29
CA PRO A 412 8.80 -18.85 10.61
C PRO A 412 8.65 -18.78 9.08
N GLY A 413 9.76 -18.93 8.35
CA GLY A 413 9.80 -18.72 6.89
C GLY A 413 8.83 -19.60 6.10
N TRP A 414 8.52 -20.82 6.57
CA TRP A 414 7.52 -21.68 5.94
C TRP A 414 6.11 -21.07 6.00
N ALA A 415 5.74 -20.42 7.12
CA ALA A 415 4.44 -19.80 7.29
C ALA A 415 4.36 -18.52 6.44
N ARG A 416 5.44 -17.73 6.42
CA ARG A 416 5.58 -16.57 5.54
C ARG A 416 5.35 -16.94 4.08
N ARG A 417 6.01 -17.99 3.57
CA ARG A 417 5.85 -18.43 2.18
C ARG A 417 4.43 -18.89 1.85
N ILE A 418 3.71 -19.51 2.79
CA ILE A 418 2.29 -19.85 2.58
C ILE A 418 1.46 -18.58 2.38
N LEU A 419 1.73 -17.53 3.17
CA LEU A 419 1.00 -16.27 3.05
C LEU A 419 1.38 -15.50 1.79
N TRP A 420 2.65 -15.54 1.38
CA TRP A 420 3.08 -15.02 0.09
C TRP A 420 2.35 -15.72 -1.05
N GLU A 421 2.24 -17.06 -1.02
CA GLU A 421 1.46 -17.82 -2.00
C GLU A 421 0.01 -17.35 -2.02
N MET A 422 -0.64 -17.23 -0.86
CA MET A 422 -2.04 -16.79 -0.79
C MET A 422 -2.25 -15.38 -1.35
N VAL A 423 -1.36 -14.43 -1.04
CA VAL A 423 -1.44 -13.05 -1.57
C VAL A 423 -1.15 -13.00 -3.07
N TRP A 424 -0.16 -13.76 -3.53
CA TRP A 424 0.20 -13.81 -4.94
C TRP A 424 -0.91 -14.46 -5.77
N GLU A 425 -1.42 -15.61 -5.34
CA GLU A 425 -2.52 -16.34 -5.96
C GLU A 425 -3.83 -15.53 -5.96
N SER A 426 -4.03 -14.62 -4.99
CA SER A 426 -5.23 -13.75 -4.95
C SER A 426 -5.28 -12.77 -6.12
N GLY A 427 -4.15 -12.57 -6.81
CA GLY A 427 -4.01 -11.59 -7.86
C GLY A 427 -3.59 -10.21 -7.34
N ALA A 428 -2.97 -10.12 -6.16
CA ALA A 428 -2.38 -8.88 -5.68
C ALA A 428 -1.43 -8.28 -6.74
N GLY A 429 -1.50 -6.96 -6.90
CA GLY A 429 -0.71 -6.25 -7.91
C GLY A 429 0.77 -6.21 -7.54
N VAL A 430 1.04 -5.92 -6.26
CA VAL A 430 2.40 -5.76 -5.73
C VAL A 430 2.55 -6.60 -4.46
N MET A 431 3.56 -7.47 -4.44
CA MET A 431 3.95 -8.21 -3.24
C MET A 431 4.67 -7.28 -2.25
N ASN A 432 4.62 -7.56 -0.95
CA ASN A 432 5.34 -6.78 0.05
C ASN A 432 6.37 -7.67 0.76
N ALA A 433 7.60 -7.19 0.93
CA ALA A 433 8.67 -7.99 1.54
C ALA A 433 9.65 -7.16 2.36
N ASP A 434 10.06 -7.74 3.49
CA ASP A 434 11.20 -7.29 4.30
C ASP A 434 12.43 -8.18 4.07
N GLU A 435 12.24 -9.42 3.62
CA GLU A 435 13.31 -10.35 3.24
C GLU A 435 13.56 -10.31 1.71
N LEU A 436 14.29 -9.30 1.26
CA LEU A 436 14.43 -8.92 -0.15
C LEU A 436 14.95 -10.05 -1.05
N GLU A 437 16.08 -10.66 -0.67
CA GLU A 437 16.68 -11.75 -1.45
C GLU A 437 15.76 -12.98 -1.54
N ASP A 438 15.09 -13.31 -0.44
CA ASP A 438 14.19 -14.46 -0.41
C ASP A 438 12.92 -14.21 -1.25
N MET A 439 12.36 -13.00 -1.18
CA MET A 439 11.23 -12.61 -2.03
C MET A 439 11.63 -12.60 -3.52
N GLY A 440 12.80 -12.03 -3.85
CA GLY A 440 13.28 -11.98 -5.23
C GLY A 440 13.46 -13.38 -5.82
N ASN A 441 14.13 -14.27 -5.07
CA ASN A 441 14.30 -15.67 -5.49
C ASN A 441 12.97 -16.40 -5.60
N TRP A 442 12.06 -16.16 -4.64
CA TRP A 442 10.73 -16.75 -4.65
C TRP A 442 9.92 -16.29 -5.87
N LEU A 443 9.84 -14.99 -6.18
CA LEU A 443 9.09 -14.48 -7.33
C LEU A 443 9.65 -14.96 -8.67
N ARG A 444 10.98 -14.98 -8.83
CA ARG A 444 11.62 -15.54 -10.04
C ARG A 444 11.26 -17.02 -10.24
N ALA A 445 11.19 -17.79 -9.17
CA ALA A 445 10.72 -19.19 -9.22
C ALA A 445 9.22 -19.33 -9.52
N HIS A 446 8.44 -18.23 -9.53
CA HIS A 446 7.01 -18.19 -9.87
C HIS A 446 6.73 -17.55 -11.23
N GLU A 447 7.77 -17.15 -11.96
CA GLU A 447 7.62 -16.63 -13.31
C GLU A 447 6.94 -17.66 -14.22
N GLY A 448 5.98 -17.20 -15.02
CA GLY A 448 5.18 -18.05 -15.91
C GLY A 448 4.14 -18.95 -15.23
N LYS A 449 4.03 -18.95 -13.89
CA LYS A 449 2.99 -19.73 -13.18
C LYS A 449 1.65 -18.99 -13.18
N GLU A 450 0.56 -19.77 -13.29
CA GLU A 450 -0.80 -19.24 -13.18
C GLU A 450 -1.14 -18.93 -11.71
N ARG A 451 -1.75 -17.75 -11.48
CA ARG A 451 -2.26 -17.35 -10.17
C ARG A 451 -3.68 -17.86 -10.00
N SER A 452 -3.89 -18.79 -9.07
CA SER A 452 -5.23 -19.37 -8.86
C SER A 452 -5.52 -19.63 -7.39
N LEU A 453 -5.93 -18.58 -6.68
CA LEU A 453 -6.40 -18.74 -5.31
C LEU A 453 -7.78 -19.41 -5.32
N LYS A 454 -7.88 -20.56 -4.65
CA LYS A 454 -9.15 -21.24 -4.40
C LYS A 454 -9.95 -20.42 -3.38
N CYS A 455 -11.16 -20.06 -3.79
CA CYS A 455 -12.10 -19.25 -3.03
C CYS A 455 -13.35 -20.05 -2.75
#